data_AF-A0A2N2Z130-F1
#
_entry.id   AF-A0A2N2Z130-F1
#
_cell.length_a   1.000
_cell.length_b   1.000
_cell.length_c   1.000
_cell.angle_alpha   90.00
_cell.angle_beta   90.00
_cell.angle_gamma   90.00
#
_symmetry.space_group_name_H-M   'P 1'
#
loop_
_entity.id
_entity.type
_entity.pdbx_description
1 polymer ?
#
loop_
_entity_poly.entity_id
_entity_poly.type
_entity_poly.pdbx_seq_one_letter_code
_entity_poly.pdbx_strand_id
1 'polypeptide(L)'
;MINDNKRVEFIDAQPLPKEQKKQGGIRDIINGNVLSKENVSGQIPYVLFLAFLAIIYIGNRYRYEKLVRDGQNMQLEVRNLRAESITVASQLMYISKQSQVARLVKEKDLGLEESVVPPKKIKAKLNN
;
A
#
# COMPACT_ATOMS: atom_id res chain seq x y z
N MET A 1 -19.36 -25.90 93.60
CA MET A 1 -19.28 -24.48 93.21
C MET A 1 -18.55 -24.43 91.87
N ILE A 2 -19.31 -24.31 90.77
CA ILE A 2 -19.37 -23.11 89.89
C ILE A 2 -18.02 -22.89 89.16
N ASN A 3 -17.88 -23.17 87.86
CA ASN A 3 -18.33 -22.28 86.78
C ASN A 3 -17.90 -22.78 85.39
N ASP A 4 -18.90 -23.03 84.56
CA ASP A 4 -19.07 -22.72 83.13
C ASP A 4 -17.87 -22.46 82.19
N ASN A 5 -17.81 -23.35 81.19
CA ASN A 5 -17.92 -23.01 79.77
C ASN A 5 -16.99 -21.90 79.23
N LYS A 6 -15.72 -22.25 78.96
CA LYS A 6 -14.97 -21.56 77.91
C LYS A 6 -15.38 -22.13 76.56
N ARG A 7 -16.35 -21.45 75.94
CA ARG A 7 -16.67 -21.59 74.52
C ARG A 7 -15.37 -21.46 73.72
N VAL A 8 -15.16 -22.37 72.78
CA VAL A 8 -14.19 -22.20 71.71
C VAL A 8 -14.46 -20.84 71.08
N GLU A 9 -13.58 -19.88 71.34
CA GLU A 9 -13.59 -18.60 70.66
C GLU A 9 -13.26 -18.90 69.21
N PHE A 10 -14.24 -18.67 68.34
CA PHE A 10 -13.96 -18.49 66.94
C PHE A 10 -13.01 -17.30 66.88
N ILE A 11 -11.75 -17.56 66.55
CA ILE A 11 -10.87 -16.51 66.09
C ILE A 11 -11.58 -15.95 64.86
N ASP A 12 -12.23 -14.79 65.03
CA ASP A 12 -12.74 -14.03 63.90
C ASP A 12 -11.57 -13.91 62.94
N ALA A 13 -11.72 -14.53 61.76
CA ALA A 13 -10.72 -14.44 60.72
C ALA A 13 -10.42 -12.95 60.53
N GLN A 14 -9.21 -12.53 60.93
CA GLN A 14 -8.74 -11.19 60.60
C GLN A 14 -9.02 -11.00 59.12
N PRO A 15 -9.79 -9.98 58.69
CA PRO A 15 -10.03 -9.79 57.28
C PRO A 15 -8.66 -9.64 56.62
N LEU A 16 -8.33 -10.60 55.74
CA LEU A 16 -7.10 -10.57 54.95
C LEU A 16 -6.92 -9.15 54.41
N PRO A 17 -5.71 -8.55 54.51
CA PRO A 17 -5.47 -7.25 53.93
C PRO A 17 -5.90 -7.33 52.46
N LYS A 18 -6.94 -6.56 52.08
CA LYS A 18 -7.40 -6.53 50.69
C LYS A 18 -6.20 -6.10 49.85
N GLU A 19 -5.64 -7.03 49.09
CA GLU A 19 -4.61 -6.70 48.11
C GLU A 19 -5.20 -5.63 47.19
N GLN A 20 -4.63 -4.42 47.27
CA GLN A 20 -4.99 -3.32 46.41
C GLN A 20 -4.60 -3.70 45.00
N LYS A 21 -5.58 -4.19 44.23
CA LYS A 21 -5.42 -4.46 42.80
C LYS A 21 -4.92 -3.18 42.15
N LYS A 22 -3.68 -3.19 41.64
CA LYS A 22 -3.06 -2.12 40.86
C LYS A 22 -3.76 -1.97 39.50
N GLN A 23 -5.03 -1.59 39.50
CA GLN A 23 -5.82 -1.22 38.31
C GLN A 23 -5.82 0.30 38.14
N GLY A 24 -4.66 0.94 38.30
CA GLY A 24 -4.54 2.41 38.30
C GLY A 24 -3.96 2.95 37.01
N GLY A 25 -2.79 2.45 36.57
CA GLY A 25 -1.94 3.14 35.60
C GLY A 25 -2.64 3.66 34.34
N ILE A 26 -3.36 2.80 33.62
CA ILE A 26 -4.01 3.18 32.35
C ILE A 26 -5.28 4.02 32.59
N ARG A 27 -6.03 3.74 33.67
CA ARG A 27 -7.23 4.50 34.05
C ARG A 27 -6.85 5.90 34.54
N ASP A 28 -5.77 6.02 35.30
CA ASP A 28 -5.26 7.27 35.84
C ASP A 28 -4.70 8.19 34.75
N ILE A 29 -4.17 7.60 33.67
CA ILE A 29 -3.75 8.33 32.46
C ILE A 29 -4.98 8.86 31.70
N ILE A 30 -6.01 8.02 31.49
CA ILE A 30 -7.24 8.43 30.79
C ILE A 30 -8.04 9.46 31.60
N ASN A 31 -8.07 9.34 32.93
CA ASN A 31 -8.75 10.27 33.82
C ASN A 31 -8.01 11.61 34.02
N GLY A 32 -6.83 11.78 33.41
CA GLY A 32 -6.09 13.05 33.45
C GLY A 32 -5.39 13.33 34.79
N ASN A 33 -5.41 12.41 35.75
CA ASN A 33 -4.74 12.59 37.05
C ASN A 33 -3.21 12.73 36.89
N VAL A 34 -2.65 12.16 35.81
CA VAL A 34 -1.23 12.34 35.44
C VAL A 34 -0.93 13.76 34.92
N LEU A 35 -1.90 14.41 34.28
CA LEU A 35 -1.75 15.78 33.76
C LEU A 35 -1.82 16.83 34.88
N SER A 36 -2.58 16.55 35.94
CA SER A 36 -2.75 17.45 37.09
C SER A 36 -1.60 17.42 38.09
N LYS A 37 -0.60 16.56 37.90
CA LYS A 37 0.60 16.57 38.75
C LYS A 37 1.38 17.86 38.53
N GLU A 38 1.80 18.49 39.62
CA GLU A 38 2.62 19.71 39.69
C GLU A 38 3.87 19.69 38.77
N ASN A 39 4.44 18.50 38.52
CA ASN A 39 5.59 18.32 37.64
C ASN A 39 5.27 18.27 36.14
N VAL A 40 4.00 18.10 35.76
CA VAL A 40 3.51 17.90 34.37
C VAL A 40 2.61 19.06 33.92
N SER A 41 1.98 19.77 34.86
CA SER A 41 1.11 20.92 34.59
C SER A 41 1.82 22.04 33.80
N GLY A 42 3.14 22.21 34.00
CA GLY A 42 3.96 23.17 33.25
C GLY A 42 4.25 22.77 31.80
N GLN A 43 4.24 21.47 31.46
CA GLN A 43 4.52 20.96 30.10
C GLN A 43 3.26 20.56 29.32
N ILE A 44 2.06 20.88 29.81
CA ILE A 44 0.79 20.72 29.09
C ILE A 44 0.86 21.21 27.61
N PRO A 45 1.37 22.42 27.30
CA PRO A 45 1.46 22.87 25.91
C PRO A 45 2.38 21.98 25.04
N TYR A 46 3.42 21.38 25.63
CA TYR A 46 4.31 20.44 24.93
C TYR A 46 3.63 19.10 24.63
N VAL A 47 2.84 18.57 25.58
CA VAL A 47 2.06 17.34 25.34
C VAL A 47 1.00 17.57 24.25
N LEU A 48 0.33 18.72 24.26
CA LEU A 48 -0.61 19.10 23.20
C LEU A 48 0.10 19.23 21.83
N PHE A 49 1.29 19.78 21.80
CA PHE A 49 2.11 19.84 20.59
C PHE A 49 2.46 18.44 20.05
N LEU A 50 2.83 17.50 20.92
CA LEU A 50 3.06 16.11 20.53
C LEU A 50 1.79 15.42 20.04
N ALA A 51 0.65 15.65 20.70
CA ALA A 51 -0.65 15.14 20.26
C ALA A 51 -1.03 15.69 18.88
N PHE A 52 -0.78 16.98 18.63
CA PHE A 52 -0.98 17.61 17.34
C PHE A 52 -0.08 16.98 16.25
N LEU A 53 1.20 16.76 16.54
CA LEU A 53 2.11 16.04 15.64
C LEU A 53 1.65 14.60 15.39
N ALA A 54 1.11 13.92 16.39
CA ALA A 54 0.56 12.57 16.23
C ALA A 54 -0.65 12.56 15.27
N ILE A 55 -1.54 13.54 15.37
CA ILE A 55 -2.67 13.69 14.44
C ILE A 55 -2.17 13.91 13.00
N ILE A 56 -1.21 14.84 12.82
CA ILE A 56 -0.58 15.07 11.50
C ILE A 56 0.09 13.80 10.98
N TYR A 57 0.79 13.07 11.84
CA TYR A 57 1.49 11.84 11.48
C TYR A 57 0.52 10.76 10.99
N ILE A 58 -0.59 10.54 11.70
CA ILE A 58 -1.62 9.57 11.30
C ILE A 58 -2.23 10.00 9.95
N GLY A 59 -2.58 11.28 9.79
CA GLY A 59 -3.11 11.81 8.54
C GLY A 59 -2.16 11.61 7.35
N ASN A 60 -0.87 11.89 7.55
CA ASN A 60 0.15 11.66 6.55
C ASN A 60 0.32 10.17 6.24
N ARG A 61 0.31 9.30 7.26
CA ARG A 61 0.45 7.85 7.11
C ARG A 61 -0.58 7.26 6.14
N TYR A 62 -1.86 7.61 6.31
CA TYR A 62 -2.93 7.14 5.41
C TYR A 62 -2.73 7.60 3.96
N ARG A 63 -2.22 8.82 3.74
CA ARG A 63 -1.93 9.35 2.40
C ARG A 63 -0.79 8.58 1.73
N TYR A 64 0.25 8.22 2.48
CA TYR A 64 1.37 7.43 1.94
C TYR A 64 0.92 6.04 1.54
N GLU A 65 0.08 5.37 2.31
CA GLU A 65 -0.40 4.02 1.98
C GLU A 65 -1.21 4.01 0.67
N LYS A 66 -2.04 5.03 0.45
CA LYS A 66 -2.77 5.19 -0.81
C LYS A 66 -1.81 5.46 -1.98
N LEU A 67 -0.88 6.39 -1.80
CA LEU A 67 0.08 6.77 -2.85
C LEU A 67 0.96 5.60 -3.29
N VAL A 68 1.42 4.78 -2.34
CA VAL A 68 2.23 3.59 -2.64
C VAL A 68 1.42 2.58 -3.45
N ARG A 69 0.16 2.34 -3.08
CA ARG A 69 -0.73 1.42 -3.82
C ARG A 69 -1.02 1.93 -5.23
N ASP A 70 -1.35 3.20 -5.36
CA ASP A 70 -1.63 3.82 -6.66
C ASP A 70 -0.37 3.81 -7.55
N GLY A 71 0.82 4.04 -6.97
CA GLY A 71 2.09 3.93 -7.67
C GLY A 71 2.38 2.53 -8.20
N GLN A 72 2.06 1.48 -7.44
CA GLN A 72 2.20 0.09 -7.89
C GLN A 72 1.25 -0.22 -9.06
N ASN A 73 0.00 0.22 -8.98
CA ASN A 73 -0.98 0.05 -10.05
C ASN A 73 -0.53 0.78 -11.33
N MET A 74 -0.04 2.01 -11.20
CA MET A 74 0.43 2.79 -12.34
C MET A 74 1.66 2.13 -13.03
N GLN A 75 2.56 1.54 -12.25
CA GLN A 75 3.68 0.76 -12.81
C GLN A 75 3.21 -0.49 -13.55
N LEU A 76 2.20 -1.19 -13.03
CA LEU A 76 1.60 -2.34 -13.69
C LEU A 76 0.96 -1.94 -15.02
N GLU A 77 0.22 -0.83 -15.03
CA GLU A 77 -0.42 -0.30 -16.23
C GLU A 77 0.61 0.07 -17.31
N VAL A 78 1.69 0.77 -16.96
CA VAL A 78 2.78 1.08 -17.89
C VAL A 78 3.41 -0.19 -18.47
N ARG A 79 3.61 -1.23 -17.64
CA ARG A 79 4.14 -2.52 -18.14
C ARG A 79 3.16 -3.19 -19.11
N ASN A 80 1.86 -3.18 -18.81
CA ASN A 80 0.84 -3.75 -19.67
C ASN A 80 0.77 -3.02 -21.02
N LEU A 81 0.71 -1.69 -21.01
CA LEU A 81 0.70 -0.87 -22.23
C LEU A 81 1.96 -1.10 -23.08
N ARG A 82 3.11 -1.29 -22.44
CA ARG A 82 4.35 -1.63 -23.15
C ARG A 82 4.27 -3.01 -23.79
N ALA A 83 3.78 -4.02 -23.08
CA ALA A 83 3.61 -5.36 -23.64
C ALA A 83 2.61 -5.36 -24.79
N GLU A 84 1.51 -4.63 -24.66
CA GLU A 84 0.49 -4.46 -25.69
C GLU A 84 1.07 -3.78 -26.94
N SER A 85 1.79 -2.67 -26.80
CA SER A 85 2.40 -1.98 -27.95
C SER A 85 3.41 -2.85 -28.69
N ILE A 86 4.24 -3.62 -27.99
CA ILE A 86 5.15 -4.60 -28.61
C ILE A 86 4.36 -5.69 -29.34
N THR A 87 3.29 -6.19 -28.72
CA THR A 87 2.45 -7.24 -29.32
C THR A 87 1.76 -6.74 -30.59
N VAL A 88 1.15 -5.55 -30.55
CA VAL A 88 0.48 -4.93 -31.70
C VAL A 88 1.49 -4.64 -32.82
N ALA A 89 2.65 -4.09 -32.50
CA ALA A 89 3.72 -3.87 -33.47
C ALA A 89 4.20 -5.18 -34.12
N SER A 90 4.32 -6.25 -33.33
CA SER A 90 4.72 -7.57 -33.82
C SER A 90 3.65 -8.19 -34.73
N GLN A 91 2.36 -8.04 -34.39
CA GLN A 91 1.26 -8.48 -35.24
C GLN A 91 1.24 -7.73 -36.56
N LEU A 92 1.43 -6.40 -36.53
CA LEU A 92 1.53 -5.60 -37.74
C LEU A 92 2.71 -6.05 -38.59
N MET A 93 3.90 -6.22 -38.00
CA MET A 93 5.08 -6.69 -38.72
C MET A 93 4.86 -8.08 -39.36
N TYR A 94 4.17 -8.98 -38.65
CA TYR A 94 3.81 -10.28 -39.18
C TYR A 94 2.88 -10.16 -40.40
N ILE A 95 1.81 -9.37 -40.30
CA ILE A 95 0.84 -9.19 -41.40
C ILE A 95 1.47 -8.45 -42.58
N SER A 96 2.34 -7.47 -42.32
CA SER A 96 3.07 -6.70 -43.34
C SER A 96 4.22 -7.48 -43.99
N LYS A 97 4.56 -8.69 -43.52
CA LYS A 97 5.59 -9.52 -44.13
C LYS A 97 5.21 -9.86 -45.58
N GLN A 98 6.14 -9.69 -46.52
CA GLN A 98 5.90 -9.95 -47.95
C GLN A 98 5.23 -11.29 -48.23
N SER A 99 5.69 -12.37 -47.57
CA SER A 99 5.08 -13.70 -47.71
C SER A 99 3.62 -13.77 -47.22
N GLN A 100 3.28 -13.01 -46.16
CA GLN A 100 1.91 -12.95 -45.64
C GLN A 100 1.02 -12.10 -46.54
N VAL A 101 1.54 -10.98 -47.04
CA VAL A 101 0.85 -10.13 -48.01
C VAL A 101 0.59 -10.90 -49.30
N ALA A 102 1.59 -11.58 -49.87
CA ALA A 102 1.43 -12.41 -51.06
C ALA A 102 0.39 -13.53 -50.86
N ARG A 103 0.38 -14.17 -49.68
CA ARG A 103 -0.64 -15.16 -49.31
C ARG A 103 -2.04 -14.53 -49.28
N LEU A 104 -2.21 -13.39 -48.62
CA LEU A 104 -3.48 -12.67 -48.51
C LEU A 104 -3.99 -12.18 -49.87
N VAL A 105 -3.09 -11.74 -50.75
CA VAL A 105 -3.41 -11.32 -52.13
C VAL A 105 -3.94 -12.49 -52.96
N LYS A 106 -3.34 -13.67 -52.83
CA LYS A 106 -3.79 -14.89 -53.50
C LYS A 106 -5.12 -15.39 -52.94
N GLU A 107 -5.31 -15.36 -51.63
CA GLU A 107 -6.56 -15.77 -50.98
C GLU A 107 -7.74 -14.85 -51.34
N LYS A 108 -7.47 -13.55 -51.52
CA LYS A 108 -8.48 -12.56 -51.92
C LYS A 108 -8.65 -12.43 -53.44
N ASP A 109 -7.98 -13.27 -54.22
CA ASP A 109 -8.05 -13.32 -55.69
C ASP A 109 -7.83 -11.96 -56.37
N LEU A 110 -6.88 -11.18 -55.86
CA LEU A 110 -6.64 -9.81 -56.33
C LEU A 110 -5.82 -9.73 -57.63
N GLY A 111 -5.39 -10.87 -58.19
CA GLY A 111 -4.65 -10.93 -59.46
C GLY A 111 -3.27 -10.27 -59.46
N LEU A 112 -2.70 -9.99 -58.28
CA LEU A 112 -1.38 -9.36 -58.13
C LEU A 112 -0.30 -10.42 -57.86
N GLU A 113 0.82 -10.34 -58.59
CA GLU A 113 1.96 -11.24 -58.44
C GLU A 113 3.21 -10.50 -57.94
N GLU A 114 4.07 -11.21 -57.21
CA GLU A 114 5.29 -10.63 -56.66
C GLU A 114 6.30 -10.33 -57.77
N SER A 115 6.85 -9.12 -57.80
CA SER A 115 7.82 -8.73 -58.82
C SER A 115 9.17 -9.40 -58.56
N VAL A 116 9.52 -10.35 -59.41
CA VAL A 116 10.79 -11.11 -59.34
C VAL A 116 11.97 -10.34 -59.97
N VAL A 117 11.69 -9.21 -60.63
CA VAL A 117 12.67 -8.44 -61.39
C VAL A 117 13.14 -7.23 -60.57
N PRO A 118 14.45 -7.07 -60.31
CA PRO A 118 14.95 -5.96 -59.51
C PRO A 118 14.71 -4.60 -60.22
N PRO A 119 14.44 -3.53 -59.45
CA PRO A 119 14.17 -2.21 -60.02
C PRO A 119 15.41 -1.63 -60.72
N LYS A 120 15.23 -1.08 -61.93
CA LYS A 120 16.30 -0.46 -62.71
C LYS A 120 16.66 0.92 -62.13
N LYS A 121 17.92 1.12 -61.72
CA LYS A 121 18.44 2.45 -61.38
C LYS A 121 18.59 3.29 -62.66
N ILE A 122 17.83 4.36 -62.78
CA ILE A 122 18.02 5.36 -63.83
C ILE A 122 19.19 6.26 -63.40
N LYS A 123 20.33 6.14 -64.08
CA LYS A 123 21.44 7.10 -63.94
C LYS A 123 21.30 8.13 -65.07
N ALA A 124 21.01 9.38 -64.72
CA ALA A 124 21.06 10.48 -65.68
C ALA A 124 22.52 10.67 -66.12
N LYS A 125 22.79 10.54 -67.42
CA LYS A 125 24.04 11.06 -67.99
C LYS A 125 23.89 12.58 -68.11
N LEU A 126 24.70 13.34 -67.37
CA LEU A 126 24.95 14.74 -67.74
C LEU A 126 25.76 14.71 -69.03
N ASN A 127 25.16 15.16 -70.12
CA ASN A 127 25.86 15.41 -71.37
C ASN A 127 26.45 16.82 -71.29
N ASN A 128 27.74 16.91 -71.61
CA ASN A 128 28.59 18.11 -71.59
C ASN A 128 28.18 19.13 -72.67
#